data_AF-A0A8J2K7X3-F1
#
_entry.id   AF-A0A8J2K7X3-F1
#
_cell.length_a   1.000
_cell.length_b   1.000
_cell.length_c   1.000
_cell.angle_alpha   90.00
_cell.angle_beta   90.00
_cell.angle_gamma   90.00
#
_symmetry.space_group_name_H-M   'P 1'
#
loop_
_entity.id
_entity.type
_entity.pdbx_description
1 polymer ?
#
loop_
_entity_poly.entity_id
_entity_poly.type
_entity_poly.pdbx_seq_one_letter_code
_entity_poly.pdbx_strand_id
1 'polypeptide(L)'
;MVHVSTDILPKTKPRYLMGVGFAEDLVVCSALGCDMYDCVFPTRTARFGSALLFTGSINLNNKKFAKDYGPVDPDCPCSTCKTYTRAYLNSIVTREAVACHLLTVHNVAFQMRLMKAIRESIKEGKFPEFVQKFMAGIYPDKNYPQWSKEALQTVGINLS
;
A
#
# COMPACT_ATOMS: atom_id res chain seq x y z
N MET A 1 -20.46 3.72 1.41
CA MET A 1 -20.95 2.62 0.53
C MET A 1 -20.45 1.26 1.01
N VAL A 2 -19.14 1.05 1.15
CA VAL A 2 -18.56 -0.23 1.60
C VAL A 2 -19.20 -0.73 2.91
N HIS A 3 -19.26 0.10 3.96
CA HIS A 3 -19.87 -0.24 5.25
C HIS A 3 -21.30 -0.78 5.12
N VAL A 4 -22.15 -0.08 4.36
CA VAL A 4 -23.55 -0.50 4.14
C VAL A 4 -23.61 -1.87 3.46
N SER A 5 -22.77 -2.10 2.45
CA SER A 5 -22.71 -3.39 1.76
C SER A 5 -22.22 -4.51 2.68
N THR A 6 -21.16 -4.27 3.45
CA THR A 6 -20.58 -5.26 4.36
C THR A 6 -21.48 -5.55 5.56
N ASP A 7 -22.34 -4.63 5.98
CA ASP A 7 -23.34 -4.90 7.03
C ASP A 7 -24.42 -5.89 6.58
N ILE A 8 -24.83 -5.81 5.31
CA ILE A 8 -25.96 -6.59 4.77
C ILE A 8 -25.50 -7.96 4.23
N LEU A 9 -24.26 -8.05 3.72
CA LEU A 9 -23.74 -9.30 3.16
C LEU A 9 -23.58 -10.39 4.24
N PRO A 10 -23.74 -11.68 3.90
CA PRO A 10 -23.53 -12.77 4.85
C PRO A 10 -22.13 -12.75 5.47
N LYS A 11 -22.02 -12.96 6.78
CA LYS A 11 -20.71 -13.01 7.49
C LYS A 11 -19.94 -14.31 7.23
N THR A 12 -20.61 -15.34 6.73
CA THR A 12 -20.05 -16.68 6.48
C THR A 12 -19.51 -16.85 5.06
N LYS A 13 -19.53 -15.80 4.23
CA LYS A 13 -19.04 -15.81 2.85
C LYS A 13 -18.04 -14.68 2.60
N PRO A 14 -17.02 -14.89 1.75
CA PRO A 14 -16.06 -13.84 1.39
C PRO A 14 -16.71 -12.64 0.70
N ARG A 15 -16.14 -11.45 0.92
CA ARG A 15 -16.57 -10.18 0.34
C ARG A 15 -15.46 -9.60 -0.54
N TYR A 16 -15.73 -9.53 -1.84
CA TYR A 16 -14.78 -9.07 -2.84
C TYR A 16 -15.09 -7.61 -3.23
N LEU A 17 -14.14 -6.72 -2.99
CA LEU A 17 -14.20 -5.32 -3.39
C LEU A 17 -13.37 -5.08 -4.65
N MET A 18 -14.06 -4.94 -5.78
CA MET A 18 -13.43 -4.85 -7.10
C MET A 18 -12.79 -3.49 -7.37
N GLY A 19 -11.63 -3.48 -8.01
CA GLY A 19 -11.00 -2.26 -8.52
C GLY A 19 -10.32 -1.35 -7.48
N VAL A 20 -10.16 -1.82 -6.24
CA VAL A 20 -9.54 -1.06 -5.14
C VAL A 20 -8.12 -1.57 -4.88
N GLY A 21 -7.15 -0.65 -4.88
CA GLY A 21 -5.75 -1.04 -4.69
C GLY A 21 -4.83 0.04 -4.12
N PHE A 22 -5.36 1.21 -3.77
CA PHE A 22 -4.59 2.20 -3.03
C PHE A 22 -4.40 1.71 -1.59
N ALA A 23 -3.21 1.91 -1.02
CA ALA A 23 -2.84 1.25 0.23
C ALA A 23 -3.74 1.67 1.41
N GLU A 24 -4.11 2.95 1.48
CA GLU A 24 -5.08 3.47 2.46
C GLU A 24 -6.46 2.81 2.30
N ASP A 25 -6.97 2.76 1.06
CA ASP A 25 -8.27 2.13 0.78
C ASP A 25 -8.29 0.67 1.19
N LEU A 26 -7.20 -0.08 0.94
CA LEU A 26 -7.10 -1.48 1.34
C LEU A 26 -7.18 -1.64 2.86
N VAL A 27 -6.50 -0.77 3.61
CA VAL A 27 -6.51 -0.79 5.08
C VAL A 27 -7.89 -0.42 5.62
N VAL A 28 -8.48 0.67 5.13
CA VAL A 28 -9.81 1.14 5.57
C VAL A 28 -10.88 0.11 5.19
N CYS A 29 -10.89 -0.38 3.95
CA CYS A 29 -11.90 -1.37 3.53
C CYS A 29 -11.74 -2.72 4.24
N SER A 30 -10.53 -3.08 4.68
CA SER A 30 -10.31 -4.27 5.52
C SER A 30 -10.97 -4.07 6.89
N ALA A 31 -10.84 -2.87 7.47
CA ALA A 31 -11.54 -2.50 8.70
C ALA A 31 -13.07 -2.53 8.55
N LEU A 32 -13.57 -2.20 7.36
CA LEU A 32 -14.99 -2.28 7.01
C LEU A 32 -15.48 -3.70 6.68
N GLY A 33 -14.59 -4.71 6.69
CA GLY A 33 -14.95 -6.11 6.53
C GLY A 33 -14.96 -6.63 5.09
N CYS A 34 -14.11 -6.09 4.21
CA CYS A 34 -13.81 -6.70 2.91
C CYS A 34 -12.65 -7.71 3.01
N ASP A 35 -12.69 -8.77 2.20
CA ASP A 35 -11.75 -9.90 2.29
C ASP A 35 -10.82 -10.04 1.07
N MET A 36 -11.28 -9.59 -0.10
CA MET A 36 -10.59 -9.75 -1.38
C MET A 36 -10.58 -8.44 -2.15
N TYR A 37 -9.50 -8.22 -2.92
CA TYR A 37 -9.27 -7.02 -3.71
C TYR A 37 -8.57 -7.35 -5.02
N ASP A 38 -8.81 -6.53 -6.04
CA ASP A 38 -8.02 -6.48 -7.25
C ASP A 38 -7.85 -5.02 -7.69
N CYS A 39 -6.70 -4.69 -8.27
CA CYS A 39 -6.53 -3.41 -8.94
C CYS A 39 -5.27 -3.42 -9.80
N VAL A 40 -5.31 -2.71 -10.92
CA VAL A 40 -4.12 -2.46 -11.74
C VAL A 40 -3.17 -1.41 -11.12
N PHE A 41 -3.55 -0.78 -10.01
CA PHE A 41 -2.81 0.32 -9.37
C PHE A 41 -1.28 0.07 -9.25
N PRO A 42 -0.79 -1.05 -8.69
CA PRO A 42 0.65 -1.32 -8.57
C PRO A 42 1.40 -1.27 -9.90
N THR A 43 0.83 -1.91 -10.94
CA THR A 43 1.42 -1.97 -12.28
C THR A 43 1.32 -0.62 -13.01
N ARG A 44 0.23 0.12 -12.84
CA ARG A 44 0.05 1.45 -13.43
C ARG A 44 1.03 2.45 -12.79
N THR A 45 1.17 2.43 -11.47
CA THR A 45 2.09 3.29 -10.72
C THR A 45 3.55 3.04 -11.12
N ALA A 46 3.93 1.78 -11.38
CA ALA A 46 5.26 1.43 -11.87
C ALA A 46 5.61 2.11 -13.21
N ARG A 47 4.64 2.28 -14.13
CA ARG A 47 4.85 2.94 -15.44
C ARG A 47 5.23 4.41 -15.31
N PHE A 48 4.82 5.06 -14.23
CA PHE A 48 5.18 6.45 -13.93
C PHE A 48 6.51 6.58 -13.16
N GLY A 49 7.26 5.49 -13.00
CA GLY A 49 8.51 5.49 -12.24
C GLY A 49 8.31 5.58 -10.73
N SER A 50 7.11 5.28 -10.22
CA SER A 50 6.78 5.37 -8.81
C SER A 50 6.84 4.00 -8.12
N ALA A 51 7.47 3.98 -6.95
CA ALA A 51 7.59 2.80 -6.10
C ALA A 51 6.76 2.96 -4.81
N LEU A 52 6.06 1.90 -4.41
CA LEU A 52 5.20 1.88 -3.23
C LEU A 52 5.97 1.49 -1.97
N LEU A 53 5.66 2.14 -0.85
CA LEU A 53 6.28 1.98 0.47
C LEU A 53 5.19 2.02 1.54
N PHE A 54 5.47 1.52 2.74
CA PHE A 54 4.56 1.65 3.88
C PHE A 54 4.36 3.12 4.33
N THR A 55 5.30 4.00 3.96
CA THR A 55 5.26 5.44 4.20
C THR A 55 4.73 6.24 3.01
N GLY A 56 4.09 5.57 2.05
CA GLY A 56 3.46 6.19 0.88
C GLY A 56 4.11 5.75 -0.42
N SER A 57 4.60 6.69 -1.23
CA SER A 57 5.27 6.36 -2.48
C SER A 57 6.41 7.32 -2.78
N ILE A 58 7.41 6.83 -3.52
CA ILE A 58 8.50 7.66 -4.02
C ILE A 58 8.49 7.67 -5.54
N ASN A 59 8.71 8.84 -6.13
CA ASN A 59 8.90 8.98 -7.57
C ASN A 59 10.40 8.91 -7.88
N LEU A 60 10.83 7.80 -8.49
CA LEU A 60 12.23 7.55 -8.82
C LEU A 60 12.71 8.39 -10.01
N ASN A 61 11.88 9.20 -10.66
CA ASN A 61 12.35 10.23 -11.60
C ASN A 61 13.03 11.41 -10.89
N ASN A 62 12.81 11.57 -9.59
CA ASN A 62 13.37 12.69 -8.84
C ASN A 62 14.91 12.59 -8.76
N LYS A 63 15.60 13.66 -9.17
CA LYS A 63 17.07 13.78 -9.17
C LYS A 63 17.71 13.47 -7.81
N LYS A 64 16.99 13.63 -6.69
CA LYS A 64 17.50 13.27 -5.36
C LYS A 64 17.94 11.80 -5.25
N PHE A 65 17.36 10.91 -6.07
CA PHE A 65 17.70 9.50 -6.08
C PHE A 65 18.88 9.14 -7.00
N ALA A 66 19.40 10.07 -7.81
CA ALA A 66 20.43 9.79 -8.80
C ALA A 66 21.78 9.30 -8.21
N LYS A 67 22.04 9.59 -6.93
CA LYS A 67 23.22 9.14 -6.19
C LYS A 67 22.85 8.34 -4.94
N ASP A 68 21.63 7.82 -4.90
CA ASP A 68 21.13 7.04 -3.79
C ASP A 68 21.33 5.54 -4.05
N TYR A 69 22.40 4.98 -3.51
CA TYR A 69 22.79 3.60 -3.75
C TYR A 69 22.07 2.59 -2.82
N GLY A 70 21.11 3.04 -2.02
CA GLY A 70 20.26 2.14 -1.23
C GLY A 70 19.21 1.41 -2.09
N PRO A 71 18.60 0.33 -1.58
CA PRO A 71 17.45 -0.30 -2.22
C PRO A 71 16.23 0.63 -2.21
N VAL A 72 15.19 0.26 -2.96
CA VAL A 72 13.91 1.00 -2.94
C VAL A 72 13.31 1.04 -1.53
N ASP A 73 13.29 -0.13 -0.88
CA ASP A 73 12.83 -0.34 0.50
C ASP A 73 13.77 -1.38 1.15
N PRO A 74 14.51 -1.02 2.22
CA PRO A 74 15.45 -1.93 2.89
C PRO A 74 14.78 -3.13 3.56
N ASP A 75 13.50 -3.02 3.93
CA ASP A 75 12.74 -4.09 4.58
C ASP A 75 12.04 -5.01 3.56
N CYS A 76 12.21 -4.75 2.27
CA CYS A 76 11.54 -5.50 1.21
C CYS A 76 12.39 -6.67 0.70
N PRO A 77 11.89 -7.92 0.80
CA PRO A 77 12.64 -9.10 0.37
C PRO A 77 12.54 -9.39 -1.15
N CYS A 78 11.90 -8.51 -1.94
CA CYS A 78 11.69 -8.74 -3.38
C CYS A 78 13.02 -8.73 -4.16
N SER A 79 13.03 -9.35 -5.34
CA SER A 79 14.23 -9.39 -6.18
C SER A 79 14.71 -8.00 -6.57
N THR A 80 13.79 -7.05 -6.84
CA THR A 80 14.17 -5.68 -7.18
C THR A 80 14.99 -5.01 -6.09
N CYS A 81 14.53 -5.06 -4.83
CA CYS A 81 15.25 -4.46 -3.70
C CYS A 81 16.56 -5.19 -3.36
N LYS A 82 16.67 -6.48 -3.66
CA LYS A 82 17.90 -7.26 -3.41
C LYS A 82 19.00 -7.01 -4.44
N THR A 83 18.64 -6.59 -5.65
CA THR A 83 19.56 -6.53 -6.78
C THR A 83 19.85 -5.10 -7.25
N TYR A 84 18.88 -4.19 -7.16
CA TYR A 84 18.97 -2.87 -7.77
C TYR A 84 18.89 -1.74 -6.75
N THR A 85 19.65 -0.69 -7.02
CA THR A 85 19.66 0.53 -6.20
C THR A 85 18.67 1.56 -6.74
N ARG A 86 18.28 2.53 -5.89
CA ARG A 86 17.47 3.68 -6.32
C ARG A 86 18.15 4.51 -7.40
N ALA A 87 19.48 4.65 -7.33
CA ALA A 87 20.30 5.33 -8.35
C ALA A 87 20.24 4.63 -9.72
N TYR A 88 20.38 3.30 -9.73
CA TYR A 88 20.22 2.54 -10.97
C TYR A 88 18.80 2.68 -11.53
N LEU A 89 17.78 2.50 -10.68
CA LEU A 89 16.40 2.64 -11.14
C LEU A 89 16.12 4.06 -11.65
N ASN A 90 16.61 5.11 -10.98
CA ASN A 90 16.49 6.51 -11.41
C ASN A 90 17.07 6.76 -12.81
N SER A 91 18.16 6.08 -13.19
CA SER A 91 18.77 6.29 -14.51
C SER A 91 17.97 5.67 -15.66
N ILE A 92 17.15 4.65 -15.37
CA ILE A 92 16.38 3.89 -16.37
C ILE A 92 14.86 4.11 -16.32
N VAL A 93 14.28 4.57 -15.20
CA VAL A 93 12.84 4.80 -15.08
C VAL A 93 12.35 5.77 -16.17
N THR A 94 11.21 5.45 -16.78
CA THR A 94 10.59 6.20 -17.90
C THR A 94 11.44 6.30 -19.18
N ARG A 95 12.63 5.70 -19.21
CA ARG A 95 13.53 5.65 -20.37
C ARG A 95 13.64 4.26 -20.95
N GLU A 96 13.62 3.24 -20.10
CA GLU A 96 13.70 1.84 -20.50
C GLU A 96 12.50 1.04 -19.97
N ALA A 97 11.95 0.16 -20.82
CA ALA A 97 10.80 -0.67 -20.46
C ALA A 97 11.08 -1.64 -19.30
N VAL A 98 12.34 -2.07 -19.13
CA VAL A 98 12.75 -2.95 -18.03
C VAL A 98 12.51 -2.31 -16.66
N ALA A 99 12.60 -0.99 -16.56
CA ALA A 99 12.31 -0.27 -15.32
C ALA A 99 10.86 -0.51 -14.84
N CYS A 100 9.90 -0.53 -15.77
CA CYS A 100 8.50 -0.83 -15.48
C CYS A 100 8.32 -2.24 -14.92
N HIS A 101 9.07 -3.22 -15.45
CA HIS A 101 9.06 -4.59 -14.96
C HIS A 101 9.61 -4.66 -13.52
N LEU A 102 10.80 -4.08 -13.28
CA LEU A 102 11.44 -4.08 -11.97
C LEU A 102 10.57 -3.40 -10.90
N LEU A 103 9.97 -2.25 -11.22
CA LEU A 103 9.05 -1.58 -10.30
C LEU A 103 7.73 -2.32 -10.13
N THR A 104 7.25 -3.03 -11.14
CA THR A 104 6.07 -3.89 -11.01
C THR A 104 6.31 -5.01 -10.00
N VAL A 105 7.47 -5.69 -10.08
CA VAL A 105 7.84 -6.73 -9.11
C VAL A 105 7.84 -6.17 -7.68
N HIS A 106 8.44 -4.99 -7.47
CA HIS A 106 8.45 -4.34 -6.17
C HIS A 106 7.04 -3.94 -5.70
N ASN A 107 6.26 -3.27 -6.54
CA ASN A 107 4.94 -2.75 -6.17
C ASN A 107 3.94 -3.88 -5.88
N VAL A 108 3.99 -5.00 -6.61
CA VAL A 108 3.17 -6.19 -6.30
C VAL A 108 3.64 -6.83 -5.00
N ALA A 109 4.96 -6.96 -4.77
CA ALA A 109 5.49 -7.46 -3.51
C ALA A 109 5.07 -6.60 -2.32
N PHE A 110 5.01 -5.27 -2.48
CA PHE A 110 4.46 -4.35 -1.49
C PHE A 110 3.00 -4.67 -1.15
N GLN A 111 2.10 -4.83 -2.14
CA GLN A 111 0.70 -5.16 -1.87
C GLN A 111 0.56 -6.48 -1.09
N MET A 112 1.34 -7.49 -1.47
CA MET A 112 1.34 -8.79 -0.78
C MET A 112 1.82 -8.67 0.67
N ARG A 113 2.86 -7.85 0.93
CA ARG A 113 3.34 -7.57 2.28
C ARG A 113 2.31 -6.80 3.10
N LEU A 114 1.65 -5.81 2.51
CA LEU A 114 0.58 -5.04 3.17
C LEU A 114 -0.57 -5.96 3.59
N MET A 115 -1.08 -6.80 2.68
CA MET A 115 -2.15 -7.75 2.99
C MET A 115 -1.74 -8.81 4.01
N LYS A 116 -0.47 -9.24 3.99
CA LYS A 116 0.07 -10.11 5.04
C LYS A 116 0.08 -9.41 6.40
N ALA A 117 0.54 -8.16 6.46
CA ALA A 117 0.58 -7.40 7.72
C ALA A 117 -0.82 -7.14 8.30
N ILE A 118 -1.80 -6.80 7.44
CA ILE A 118 -3.21 -6.72 7.83
C ILE A 118 -3.68 -8.03 8.43
N ARG A 119 -3.48 -9.15 7.71
CA ARG A 119 -3.93 -10.48 8.17
C ARG A 119 -3.32 -10.87 9.51
N GLU A 120 -2.02 -10.66 9.71
CA GLU A 120 -1.35 -11.02 10.97
C GLU A 120 -1.79 -10.11 12.12
N SER A 121 -1.95 -8.80 11.91
CA SER A 121 -2.47 -7.91 12.97
C SER A 121 -3.90 -8.25 13.41
N ILE A 122 -4.75 -8.72 12.49
CA ILE A 122 -6.09 -9.23 12.82
C ILE A 122 -5.99 -10.48 13.70
N LYS A 123 -5.14 -11.45 13.32
CA LYS A 123 -4.94 -12.69 14.11
C LYS A 123 -4.39 -12.42 15.50
N GLU A 124 -3.52 -11.42 15.63
CA GLU A 124 -2.94 -11.01 16.91
C GLU A 124 -3.88 -10.14 17.76
N GLY A 125 -5.06 -9.75 17.23
CA GLY A 125 -5.98 -8.83 17.91
C GLY A 125 -5.45 -7.39 18.02
N LYS A 126 -4.50 -7.00 17.17
CA LYS A 126 -3.82 -5.69 17.17
C LYS A 126 -4.08 -4.87 15.90
N PHE A 127 -5.20 -5.12 15.25
CA PHE A 127 -5.54 -4.46 14.00
C PHE A 127 -5.74 -2.94 14.16
N PRO A 128 -6.41 -2.41 15.20
CA PRO A 128 -6.53 -0.97 15.41
C PRO A 128 -5.17 -0.26 15.52
N GLU A 129 -4.22 -0.83 16.26
CA GLU A 129 -2.86 -0.29 16.41
C GLU A 129 -2.10 -0.33 15.08
N PHE A 130 -2.29 -1.41 14.29
CA PHE A 130 -1.75 -1.49 12.94
C PHE A 130 -2.28 -0.36 12.06
N VAL A 131 -3.59 -0.11 12.06
CA VAL A 131 -4.20 0.97 11.27
C VAL A 131 -3.64 2.33 11.68
N GLN A 132 -3.59 2.62 12.99
CA GLN A 132 -3.04 3.88 13.51
C GLN A 132 -1.57 4.08 13.09
N LYS A 133 -0.74 3.04 13.23
CA LYS A 133 0.66 3.08 12.83
C LYS A 133 0.82 3.27 11.32
N PHE A 134 0.01 2.58 10.53
CA PHE A 134 0.02 2.69 9.07
C PHE A 134 -0.35 4.12 8.64
N MET A 135 -1.45 4.66 9.16
CA MET A 135 -1.94 6.02 8.86
C MET A 135 -0.92 7.09 9.26
N ALA A 136 -0.29 6.97 10.43
CA ALA A 136 0.78 7.88 10.86
C ALA A 136 2.02 7.80 9.95
N GLY A 137 2.30 6.62 9.38
CA GLY A 137 3.41 6.42 8.44
C GLY A 137 3.20 7.12 7.10
N ILE A 138 1.97 7.13 6.57
CA ILE A 138 1.62 7.81 5.31
C ILE A 138 1.27 9.30 5.50
N TYR A 139 0.83 9.71 6.69
CA TYR A 139 0.52 11.09 7.06
C TYR A 139 1.27 11.50 8.34
N PRO A 140 2.58 11.81 8.26
CA PRO A 140 3.39 12.17 9.43
C PRO A 140 2.87 13.40 10.19
N ASP A 141 2.29 14.37 9.46
CA ASP A 141 1.71 15.59 10.03
C ASP A 141 0.32 15.37 10.65
N LYS A 142 -0.16 14.11 10.70
CA LYS A 142 -1.50 13.71 11.17
C LYS A 142 -2.68 14.38 10.45
N ASN A 143 -2.43 14.95 9.28
CA ASN A 143 -3.48 15.48 8.42
C ASN A 143 -4.14 14.34 7.63
N TYR A 144 -4.85 13.44 8.33
CA TYR A 144 -5.51 12.31 7.69
C TYR A 144 -6.73 12.77 6.87
N PRO A 145 -6.99 12.18 5.69
CA PRO A 145 -8.17 12.47 4.89
C PRO A 145 -9.46 12.30 5.70
N GLN A 146 -10.39 13.24 5.52
CA GLN A 146 -11.64 13.28 6.29
C GLN A 146 -12.46 11.99 6.09
N TRP A 147 -12.54 11.50 4.86
CA TRP A 147 -13.28 10.28 4.53
C TRP A 147 -12.74 9.04 5.27
N SER A 148 -11.42 8.94 5.43
CA SER A 148 -10.76 7.82 6.12
C SER A 148 -11.01 7.87 7.61
N LYS A 149 -10.93 9.07 8.22
CA LYS A 149 -11.27 9.28 9.63
C LYS A 149 -12.70 8.85 9.92
N GLU A 150 -13.65 9.34 9.13
CA GLU A 150 -15.06 9.03 9.29
C GLU A 150 -15.34 7.53 9.13
N ALA A 151 -14.78 6.90 8.09
CA ALA A 151 -14.95 5.47 7.84
C ALA A 151 -14.36 4.57 8.94
N LEU A 152 -13.19 4.92 9.48
CA LEU A 152 -12.58 4.17 10.58
C LEU A 152 -13.34 4.35 11.90
N GLN A 153 -13.89 5.54 12.12
CA GLN A 153 -14.68 5.84 13.31
C GLN A 153 -15.96 5.00 13.40
N THR A 154 -16.61 4.68 12.26
CA THR A 154 -17.83 3.84 12.29
C THR A 154 -17.57 2.43 12.81
N VAL A 155 -16.34 1.94 12.71
CA VAL A 155 -15.90 0.63 13.21
C VAL A 155 -15.05 0.74 14.48
N GLY A 156 -15.08 1.89 15.17
CA GLY A 156 -14.45 2.09 16.47
C GLY A 156 -12.93 2.31 16.43
N ILE A 157 -12.34 2.57 15.26
CA ILE A 157 -10.91 2.88 15.12
C ILE A 157 -10.75 4.40 15.04
N ASN A 158 -10.19 5.00 16.10
CA ASN A 158 -9.94 6.43 16.15
C ASN A 158 -8.49 6.76 15.76
N LEU A 159 -8.32 7.74 14.88
CA LEU A 159 -7.02 8.29 14.52
C LEU A 159 -6.73 9.54 15.37
N SER A 160 -5.71 9.46 16.22
CA SER A 160 -5.20 10.55 17.07
C SER A 160 -4.18 11.46 16.39
#